data_AF-A0AAU7GC32-F1
#
_entry.id   AF-A0AAU7GC32-F1
#
_cell.length_a   1.000
_cell.length_b   1.000
_cell.length_c   1.000
_cell.angle_alpha   90.00
_cell.angle_beta   90.00
_cell.angle_gamma   90.00
#
_symmetry.space_group_name_H-M   'P 1'
#
loop_
_entity.id
_entity.type
_entity.pdbx_description
1 polymer ?
#
loop_
_entity_poly.entity_id
_entity_poly.type
_entity_poly.pdbx_seq_one_letter_code
_entity_poly.pdbx_strand_id
1 'polypeptide(L)'
;MGRTKRRARTTLRRNEAVRGIDRLVRNVETGRFERSLSGLTAVGAVVTAGEIYFEHDKASFGDPWMWAPIVLGPVGAIAGVAGVFSKTAAKTLLPIAAATIVANGLQGTWLHARGVAQKPGGWRNARYNLEMGPPLLAPLLVTLVGGMGLLAAVLRREK
;
A
#
# COMPACT_ATOMS: atom_id res chain seq x y z
N MET A 1 11.08 8.76 -46.69
CA MET A 1 11.87 9.42 -45.62
C MET A 1 11.43 9.13 -44.17
N GLY A 2 10.23 8.60 -43.86
CA GLY A 2 9.72 8.50 -42.47
C GLY A 2 10.16 7.27 -41.65
N ARG A 3 10.65 6.20 -42.29
CA ARG A 3 10.87 4.88 -41.65
C ARG A 3 12.15 4.81 -40.80
N THR A 4 13.20 5.52 -41.20
CA THR A 4 14.50 5.62 -40.50
C THR A 4 14.43 6.48 -39.24
N LYS A 5 13.75 7.64 -39.29
CA LYS A 5 13.53 8.51 -38.11
C LYS A 5 12.74 7.79 -37.01
N ARG A 6 11.74 6.98 -37.39
CA ARG A 6 10.93 6.21 -36.44
C ARG A 6 11.77 5.12 -35.74
N ARG A 7 12.63 4.42 -36.49
CA ARG A 7 13.52 3.37 -35.95
C ARG A 7 14.56 3.93 -34.96
N ALA A 8 15.16 5.08 -35.29
CA ALA A 8 16.12 5.76 -34.42
C ALA A 8 15.50 6.26 -33.11
N ARG A 9 14.27 6.79 -33.16
CA ARG A 9 13.51 7.18 -31.95
C ARG A 9 13.20 5.98 -31.06
N THR A 10 12.84 4.83 -31.64
CA THR A 10 12.57 3.61 -30.89
C THR A 10 13.82 3.07 -30.19
N THR A 11 14.98 3.09 -30.84
CA THR A 11 16.24 2.66 -30.23
C THR A 11 16.70 3.59 -29.11
N LEU A 12 16.55 4.91 -29.27
CA LEU A 12 16.87 5.86 -28.20
C LEU A 12 16.00 5.64 -26.95
N ARG A 13 14.67 5.54 -27.12
CA ARG A 13 13.74 5.23 -26.03
C ARG A 13 14.05 3.90 -25.33
N ARG A 14 14.41 2.87 -26.10
CA ARG A 14 14.80 1.57 -25.55
C ARG A 14 16.07 1.68 -24.71
N ASN A 15 17.07 2.42 -25.18
CA ASN A 15 18.33 2.62 -24.46
C ASN A 15 18.14 3.47 -23.20
N GLU A 16 17.28 4.49 -23.23
CA GLU A 16 16.89 5.26 -22.04
C GLU A 16 16.16 4.41 -21.02
N ALA A 17 15.21 3.56 -21.46
CA ALA A 17 14.49 2.65 -20.58
C ALA A 17 15.42 1.63 -19.91
N VAL A 18 16.36 1.03 -20.66
CA VAL A 18 17.36 0.11 -20.10
C VAL A 18 18.23 0.82 -19.06
N ARG A 19 18.74 2.03 -19.36
CA ARG A 19 19.50 2.83 -18.39
C ARG A 19 18.70 3.21 -17.15
N GLY A 20 17.39 3.45 -17.32
CA GLY A 20 16.45 3.73 -16.22
C GLY A 20 16.23 2.51 -15.33
N ILE A 21 15.99 1.34 -15.92
CA ILE A 21 15.84 0.07 -15.19
C ILE A 21 17.12 -0.26 -14.43
N ASP A 22 18.29 -0.15 -15.08
CA ASP A 22 19.58 -0.40 -14.40
C ASP A 22 19.79 0.55 -13.22
N ARG A 23 19.34 1.81 -13.32
CA ARG A 23 19.39 2.77 -12.21
C ARG A 23 18.43 2.36 -11.09
N LEU A 24 17.22 1.93 -11.40
CA LEU A 24 16.26 1.43 -10.41
C LEU A 24 16.81 0.19 -9.68
N VAL A 25 17.34 -0.79 -10.42
CA VAL A 25 17.94 -2.00 -9.84
C VAL A 25 19.10 -1.65 -8.91
N ARG A 26 20.04 -0.81 -9.35
CA ARG A 26 21.14 -0.33 -8.48
C ARG A 26 20.63 0.42 -7.25
N ASN A 27 19.56 1.21 -7.38
CA ASN A 27 18.95 1.88 -6.25
C ASN A 27 18.37 0.86 -5.26
N VAL A 28 17.68 -0.17 -5.72
CA VAL A 28 17.17 -1.25 -4.86
C VAL A 28 18.32 -2.01 -4.18
N GLU A 29 19.33 -2.44 -4.93
CA GLU A 29 20.53 -3.14 -4.41
C GLU A 29 21.26 -2.34 -3.34
N THR A 30 21.26 -1.01 -3.44
CA THR A 30 21.95 -0.11 -2.49
C THR A 30 21.03 0.47 -1.41
N GLY A 31 19.80 -0.02 -1.28
CA GLY A 31 18.85 0.43 -0.25
C GLY A 31 18.30 1.84 -0.48
N ARG A 32 18.29 2.32 -1.72
CA ARG A 32 17.88 3.67 -2.15
C ARG A 32 16.50 3.69 -2.82
N PHE A 33 15.44 3.33 -2.10
CA PHE A 33 14.08 3.29 -2.67
C PHE A 33 13.02 4.00 -1.79
N GLU A 34 13.44 5.00 -1.02
CA GLU A 34 12.57 5.84 -0.16
C GLU A 34 11.42 6.52 -0.94
N ARG A 35 11.70 7.23 -2.06
CA ARG A 35 10.63 7.92 -2.81
C ARG A 35 9.70 6.93 -3.46
N SER A 36 10.24 5.85 -4.02
CA SER A 36 9.46 4.82 -4.69
C SER A 36 8.48 4.19 -3.71
N LEU A 37 8.93 3.81 -2.52
CA LEU A 37 8.05 3.29 -1.47
C LEU A 37 7.09 4.34 -0.90
N SER A 38 7.52 5.60 -0.78
CA SER A 38 6.61 6.69 -0.39
C SER A 38 5.45 6.82 -1.39
N GLY A 39 5.76 6.74 -2.68
CA GLY A 39 4.77 6.78 -3.76
C GLY A 39 3.89 5.54 -3.78
N LEU A 40 4.46 4.35 -3.61
CA LEU A 40 3.69 3.10 -3.50
C LEU A 40 2.79 3.09 -2.28
N THR A 41 3.23 3.66 -1.16
CA THR A 41 2.38 3.86 0.03
C THR A 41 1.20 4.77 -0.31
N ALA A 42 1.44 5.86 -1.05
CA ALA A 42 0.36 6.78 -1.41
C ALA A 42 -0.68 6.14 -2.34
N VAL A 43 -0.22 5.50 -3.42
CA VAL A 43 -1.09 4.80 -4.38
C VAL A 43 -1.82 3.66 -3.69
N GLY A 44 -1.08 2.85 -2.92
CA GLY A 44 -1.62 1.75 -2.15
C GLY A 44 -2.71 2.22 -1.20
N ALA A 45 -2.50 3.31 -0.47
CA ALA A 45 -3.47 3.85 0.48
C ALA A 45 -4.76 4.34 -0.20
N VAL A 46 -4.68 4.94 -1.39
CA VAL A 46 -5.87 5.35 -2.15
C VAL A 46 -6.67 4.14 -2.63
N VAL A 47 -5.97 3.17 -3.24
CA VAL A 47 -6.63 1.96 -3.80
C VAL A 47 -7.27 1.15 -2.68
N THR A 48 -6.53 0.85 -1.60
CA THR A 48 -7.05 0.05 -0.50
C THR A 48 -8.17 0.76 0.24
N ALA A 49 -8.13 2.09 0.41
CA ALA A 49 -9.25 2.81 1.02
C ALA A 49 -10.55 2.70 0.22
N GLY A 50 -10.47 2.72 -1.12
CA GLY A 50 -11.60 2.47 -1.99
C GLY A 50 -12.16 1.05 -1.84
N GLU A 51 -11.28 0.04 -1.89
CA GLU A 51 -11.67 -1.36 -1.69
C GLU A 51 -12.32 -1.56 -0.32
N ILE A 52 -11.71 -1.03 0.74
CA ILE A 52 -12.22 -1.12 2.12
C ILE A 52 -13.59 -0.46 2.23
N TYR A 53 -13.79 0.72 1.64
CA TYR A 53 -15.09 1.38 1.65
C TYR A 53 -16.18 0.47 1.08
N PHE A 54 -15.96 -0.13 -0.09
CA PHE A 54 -16.95 -1.04 -0.70
C PHE A 54 -17.12 -2.35 0.09
N GLU A 55 -16.06 -2.92 0.66
CA GLU A 55 -16.16 -4.08 1.54
C GLU A 55 -16.98 -3.78 2.80
N HIS A 56 -16.77 -2.61 3.39
CA HIS A 56 -17.46 -2.19 4.60
C HIS A 56 -18.91 -1.75 4.35
N ASP A 57 -19.18 -1.18 3.18
CA ASP A 57 -20.54 -0.86 2.72
C ASP A 57 -21.39 -2.13 2.50
N LYS A 58 -20.82 -3.17 1.90
CA LYS A 58 -21.46 -4.49 1.79
C LYS A 58 -21.81 -5.09 3.16
N ALA A 59 -21.03 -4.75 4.19
CA ALA A 59 -21.27 -5.14 5.58
C ALA A 59 -22.07 -4.09 6.38
N SER A 60 -22.63 -3.08 5.69
CA SER A 60 -23.47 -2.02 6.24
C SER A 60 -22.85 -1.19 7.37
N PHE A 61 -21.51 -1.13 7.46
CA PHE A 61 -20.80 -0.39 8.50
C PHE A 61 -21.27 -0.69 9.93
N GLY A 62 -21.57 -1.97 10.22
CA GLY A 62 -22.15 -2.39 11.51
C GLY A 62 -21.29 -2.15 12.75
N ASP A 63 -20.00 -1.85 12.59
CA ASP A 63 -19.07 -1.46 13.67
C ASP A 63 -18.42 -0.10 13.34
N PRO A 64 -18.44 0.90 14.26
CA PRO A 64 -17.79 2.19 14.04
C PRO A 64 -16.30 2.11 13.67
N TRP A 65 -15.58 1.08 14.12
CA TRP A 65 -14.17 0.85 13.78
C TRP A 65 -13.94 0.58 12.30
N MET A 66 -14.98 0.22 11.54
CA MET A 66 -14.92 0.07 10.09
C MET A 66 -14.57 1.37 9.37
N TRP A 67 -14.80 2.53 10.00
CA TRP A 67 -14.42 3.83 9.41
C TRP A 67 -12.94 4.17 9.57
N ALA A 68 -12.26 3.61 10.58
CA ALA A 68 -10.86 3.90 10.85
C ALA A 68 -9.93 3.64 9.65
N PRO A 69 -9.93 2.46 9.00
CA PRO A 69 -9.07 2.23 7.84
C PRO A 69 -9.40 3.13 6.64
N ILE A 70 -10.66 3.59 6.51
CA ILE A 70 -11.08 4.47 5.42
C ILE A 70 -10.50 5.87 5.61
N VAL A 71 -10.53 6.40 6.84
CA VAL A 71 -9.91 7.69 7.17
C VAL A 71 -8.39 7.63 7.06
N LEU A 72 -7.79 6.49 7.43
CA LEU A 72 -6.35 6.30 7.32
C LEU A 72 -5.85 6.24 5.87
N GLY A 73 -6.71 5.91 4.91
CA GLY A 73 -6.44 5.98 3.48
C GLY A 73 -5.92 7.35 3.01
N PRO A 74 -6.72 8.42 3.10
CA PRO A 74 -6.29 9.79 2.81
C PRO A 74 -5.06 10.22 3.61
N VAL A 75 -4.95 9.83 4.88
CA VAL A 75 -3.76 10.14 5.72
C VAL A 75 -2.50 9.52 5.11
N GLY A 76 -2.54 8.24 4.76
CA GLY A 76 -1.45 7.52 4.10
C GLY A 76 -1.11 8.09 2.72
N ALA A 77 -2.14 8.47 1.94
CA ALA A 77 -1.99 9.10 0.64
C ALA A 77 -1.23 10.43 0.74
N ILE A 78 -1.69 11.32 1.63
CA ILE A 78 -1.06 12.63 1.85
C ILE A 78 0.37 12.46 2.35
N ALA A 79 0.60 11.59 3.34
CA ALA A 79 1.93 11.36 3.90
C ALA A 79 2.90 10.76 2.87
N GLY A 80 2.44 9.81 2.06
CA GLY A 80 3.23 9.21 0.99
C GLY A 80 3.58 10.20 -0.11
N VAL A 81 2.61 11.00 -0.59
CA VAL A 81 2.85 12.09 -1.55
C VAL A 81 3.85 13.10 -0.98
N ALA A 82 3.66 13.54 0.26
CA ALA A 82 4.59 14.44 0.93
C ALA A 82 6.01 13.83 1.00
N GLY A 83 6.15 12.53 1.28
CA GLY A 83 7.42 11.82 1.31
C GLY A 83 8.14 11.76 -0.06
N VAL A 84 7.39 11.58 -1.15
CA VAL A 84 7.94 11.64 -2.52
C VAL A 84 8.60 12.99 -2.79
N PHE A 85 7.97 14.09 -2.37
CA PHE A 85 8.44 15.45 -2.67
C PHE A 85 9.39 16.01 -1.60
N SER A 86 9.31 15.57 -0.36
CA SER A 86 10.09 16.09 0.78
C SER A 86 10.80 14.98 1.55
N LYS A 87 12.13 15.09 1.66
CA LYS A 87 12.94 14.19 2.50
C LYS A 87 12.56 14.31 3.97
N THR A 88 12.28 15.52 4.44
CA THR A 88 11.85 15.75 5.83
C THR A 88 10.54 15.01 6.10
N ALA A 89 9.53 15.17 5.24
CA ALA A 89 8.24 14.49 5.41
C ALA A 89 8.38 12.96 5.35
N ALA A 90 9.24 12.42 4.49
CA ALA A 90 9.53 10.98 4.43
C ALA A 90 10.15 10.43 5.73
N LYS A 91 10.79 11.29 6.55
CA LYS A 91 11.45 10.91 7.81
C LYS A 91 10.68 11.31 9.07
N THR A 92 9.64 12.12 8.95
CA THR A 92 8.86 12.60 10.10
C THR A 92 7.38 12.20 10.00
N LEU A 93 6.68 12.69 8.97
CA LEU A 93 5.24 12.47 8.81
C LEU A 93 4.92 11.04 8.35
N LEU A 94 5.62 10.56 7.31
CA LEU A 94 5.38 9.25 6.73
C LEU A 94 5.49 8.10 7.74
N PRO A 95 6.55 7.98 8.59
CA PRO A 95 6.63 6.88 9.55
C PRO A 95 5.51 6.88 10.58
N ILE A 96 5.03 8.06 11.01
CA ILE A 96 3.91 8.17 11.96
C ILE A 96 2.63 7.65 11.31
N ALA A 97 2.27 8.17 10.13
CA ALA A 97 1.09 7.71 9.39
C ALA A 97 1.17 6.21 9.08
N ALA A 98 2.33 5.75 8.60
CA ALA A 98 2.59 4.36 8.26
C ALA A 98 2.48 3.42 9.47
N ALA A 99 3.01 3.81 10.64
CA ALA A 99 2.87 3.04 11.87
C ALA A 99 1.41 2.93 12.31
N THR A 100 0.64 4.01 12.21
CA THR A 100 -0.80 3.99 12.51
C THR A 100 -1.56 3.07 11.56
N ILE A 101 -1.24 3.10 10.26
CA ILE A 101 -1.82 2.20 9.25
C ILE A 101 -1.49 0.74 9.55
N VAL A 102 -0.23 0.42 9.90
CA VAL A 102 0.18 -0.94 10.32
C VAL A 102 -0.61 -1.39 11.54
N ALA A 103 -0.69 -0.55 12.58
CA ALA A 103 -1.42 -0.87 13.80
C ALA A 103 -2.91 -1.14 13.51
N ASN A 104 -3.53 -0.31 12.66
CA ASN A 104 -4.92 -0.49 12.29
C ASN A 104 -5.15 -1.74 11.40
N GLY A 105 -4.24 -2.06 10.48
CA GLY A 105 -4.30 -3.28 9.69
C GLY A 105 -4.17 -4.55 10.54
N LEU A 106 -3.28 -4.55 11.54
CA LEU A 106 -3.17 -5.66 12.50
C LEU A 106 -4.43 -5.78 13.37
N GLN A 107 -4.96 -4.65 13.87
CA GLN A 107 -6.23 -4.60 14.59
C GLN A 107 -7.38 -5.15 13.75
N GLY A 108 -7.51 -4.71 12.50
CA GLY A 108 -8.53 -5.17 11.55
C GLY A 108 -8.41 -6.67 11.28
N THR A 109 -7.19 -7.21 11.18
CA THR A 109 -6.96 -8.64 11.00
C THR A 109 -7.49 -9.44 12.17
N TRP A 110 -7.24 -8.97 13.40
CA TRP A 110 -7.79 -9.57 14.60
C TRP A 110 -9.32 -9.48 14.66
N LEU A 111 -9.90 -8.32 14.35
CA LEU A 111 -11.36 -8.12 14.30
C LEU A 111 -12.03 -9.02 13.26
N HIS A 112 -11.44 -9.16 12.07
CA HIS A 112 -11.95 -10.02 11.01
C HIS A 112 -11.86 -11.50 11.43
N ALA A 113 -10.75 -11.92 12.03
CA ALA A 113 -10.60 -13.27 12.58
C ALA A 113 -11.65 -13.57 13.67
N ARG A 114 -11.90 -12.62 14.56
CA ARG A 114 -12.97 -12.73 15.54
C ARG A 114 -14.35 -12.85 14.87
N GLY A 115 -14.61 -12.06 13.83
CA GLY A 115 -15.86 -12.15 13.06
C GLY A 115 -16.06 -13.49 12.37
N VAL A 116 -15.00 -14.09 11.81
CA VAL A 116 -15.02 -15.46 11.26
C VAL A 116 -15.32 -16.48 12.36
N ALA A 117 -14.71 -16.34 13.54
CA ALA A 117 -14.94 -17.22 14.68
C ALA A 117 -16.38 -17.17 15.22
N GLN A 118 -17.05 -16.02 15.10
CA GLN A 118 -18.41 -15.78 15.59
C GLN A 118 -19.50 -16.33 14.65
N LYS A 119 -19.15 -16.72 13.41
CA LYS A 119 -20.09 -17.36 12.51
C LYS A 119 -20.48 -18.77 12.95
N PRO A 120 -21.63 -19.32 12.50
CA PRO A 120 -22.03 -20.68 12.84
C PRO A 120 -20.94 -21.72 12.57
N GLY A 121 -20.66 -22.56 13.56
CA GLY A 121 -19.58 -23.55 13.52
C GLY A 121 -18.16 -22.98 13.69
N GLY A 122 -18.00 -21.66 13.77
CA GLY A 122 -16.73 -20.95 13.98
C GLY A 122 -15.61 -21.46 13.07
N TRP A 123 -14.41 -21.62 13.63
CA TRP A 123 -13.25 -22.14 12.91
C TRP A 123 -13.35 -23.61 12.49
N ARG A 124 -14.26 -24.39 13.09
CA ARG A 124 -14.50 -25.78 12.63
C ARG A 124 -15.15 -25.79 11.24
N ASN A 125 -15.83 -24.70 10.87
CA ASN A 125 -16.39 -24.47 9.53
C ASN A 125 -15.59 -23.40 8.77
N ALA A 126 -14.26 -23.37 8.92
CA ALA A 126 -13.41 -22.30 8.38
C ALA A 126 -13.56 -22.08 6.87
N ARG A 127 -13.69 -23.14 6.06
CA ARG A 127 -13.82 -22.98 4.59
C ARG A 127 -15.00 -22.08 4.23
N TYR A 128 -16.18 -22.41 4.74
CA TYR A 128 -17.39 -21.62 4.51
C TYR A 128 -17.30 -20.23 5.16
N ASN A 129 -16.81 -20.15 6.41
CA ASN A 129 -16.78 -18.90 7.15
C ASN A 129 -15.70 -17.91 6.66
N LEU A 130 -14.65 -18.39 5.98
CA LEU A 130 -13.66 -17.53 5.31
C LEU A 130 -14.20 -16.94 4.01
N GLU A 131 -15.03 -17.69 3.28
CA GLU A 131 -15.67 -17.22 2.04
C GLU A 131 -16.85 -16.27 2.35
N MET A 132 -17.68 -16.64 3.33
CA MET A 132 -18.90 -15.91 3.65
C MET A 132 -18.71 -14.87 4.76
N GLY A 133 -17.57 -14.89 5.46
CA GLY A 133 -17.28 -13.98 6.57
C GLY A 133 -16.44 -12.77 6.16
N PRO A 134 -16.00 -11.97 7.15
CA PRO A 134 -15.13 -10.83 6.88
C PRO A 134 -13.82 -11.29 6.21
N PRO A 135 -13.33 -10.58 5.18
CA PRO A 135 -12.16 -11.01 4.42
C PRO A 135 -10.88 -10.83 5.27
N LEU A 136 -10.23 -11.93 5.68
CA LEU A 136 -9.03 -11.87 6.54
C LEU A 136 -7.84 -11.16 5.88
N LEU A 137 -7.69 -11.26 4.57
CA LEU A 137 -6.52 -10.73 3.85
C LEU A 137 -6.61 -9.22 3.59
N ALA A 138 -7.82 -8.65 3.56
CA ALA A 138 -8.02 -7.22 3.34
C ALA A 138 -7.29 -6.34 4.38
N PRO A 139 -7.43 -6.55 5.70
CA PRO A 139 -6.68 -5.77 6.69
C PRO A 139 -5.17 -6.09 6.72
N LEU A 140 -4.74 -7.26 6.26
CA LEU A 140 -3.31 -7.53 6.05
C LEU A 140 -2.73 -6.73 4.88
N LEU A 141 -3.51 -6.49 3.82
CA LEU A 141 -3.11 -5.62 2.72
C LEU A 141 -2.92 -4.16 3.21
N VAL A 142 -3.77 -3.68 4.12
CA VAL A 142 -3.59 -2.38 4.80
C VAL A 142 -2.27 -2.35 5.56
N THR A 143 -1.95 -3.42 6.28
CA THR A 143 -0.67 -3.56 6.99
C THR A 143 0.51 -3.48 6.03
N LEU A 144 0.43 -4.11 4.85
CA LEU A 144 1.47 -4.04 3.83
C LEU A 144 1.68 -2.61 3.31
N VAL A 145 0.59 -1.87 3.05
CA VAL A 145 0.67 -0.46 2.63
C VAL A 145 1.38 0.39 3.67
N GLY A 146 1.04 0.25 4.95
CA GLY A 146 1.76 0.91 6.04
C GLY A 146 3.22 0.44 6.14
N GLY A 147 3.48 -0.86 5.96
CA GLY A 147 4.81 -1.44 5.96
C GLY A 147 5.74 -0.82 4.90
N MET A 148 5.23 -0.55 3.69
CA MET A 148 5.98 0.19 2.66
C MET A 148 6.39 1.58 3.14
N GLY A 149 5.50 2.30 3.84
CA GLY A 149 5.79 3.63 4.37
C GLY A 149 6.84 3.61 5.48
N LEU A 150 6.81 2.59 6.36
CA LEU A 150 7.85 2.38 7.36
C LEU A 150 9.21 2.05 6.73
N LEU A 151 9.22 1.18 5.72
CA LEU A 151 10.43 0.87 4.97
C LEU A 151 11.00 2.11 4.29
N ALA A 152 10.15 2.95 3.68
CA ALA A 152 10.57 4.22 3.09
C ALA A 152 11.29 5.11 4.13
N ALA A 153 10.77 5.16 5.36
CA ALA A 153 11.32 6.00 6.42
C ALA A 153 12.72 5.55 6.89
N VAL A 154 13.08 4.27 6.77
CA VAL A 154 14.43 3.78 7.14
C VAL A 154 15.41 3.72 5.96
N LEU A 155 14.92 3.65 4.72
CA LEU A 155 15.74 3.54 3.53
C LEU A 155 16.30 4.88 3.05
N ARG A 156 17.22 4.85 2.09
CA ARG A 156 17.84 6.05 1.52
C ARG A 156 17.03 6.57 0.34
N ARG A 157 17.14 7.87 0.09
CA ARG A 157 16.58 8.50 -1.11
C ARG A 157 17.35 8.11 -2.38
N GLU A 158 16.59 7.88 -3.46
CA GLU A 158 17.07 7.66 -4.82
C GLU A 158 17.97 8.82 -5.29
N LYS A 159 18.90 8.50 -6.20
CA LYS A 159 19.77 9.45 -6.91
C LYS A 159 19.48 9.46 -8.41
#